data_AF-Q2GZ05-F1
#
_entry.id   AF-Q2GZ05-F1
#
_cell.length_a   1.000
_cell.length_b   1.000
_cell.length_c   1.000
_cell.angle_alpha   90.00
_cell.angle_beta   90.00
_cell.angle_gamma   90.00
#
_symmetry.space_group_name_H-M   'P 1'
#
loop_
_entity.id
_entity.type
_entity.pdbx_description
1 polymer ?
#
loop_
_entity_poly.entity_id
_entity_poly.type
_entity_poly.pdbx_seq_one_letter_code
_entity_poly.pdbx_strand_id
1 'polypeptide(L)'
;MRLLDTLTLDLGDFTDNVPLYAILSHRWSNKEPTLQDSRFCSVAASHGFQYGWVDTCCIDKTSSAELSEAINSMYRWYKDATICFVYLGDVGRDSSMLNSPFLAKRYPGFSNSNWFSRGWTLQEPIAPSMVVFLDDTWQEIDTKYSLRSVLSAITGIPDTILGGASPYTASIAQRMSWASNRETTRVEDTAYSLMGLFDVNMPMLYGEGEKAFLRLQQEIIKTSDDHSIFAWEPPASNSEDGNTGLLATSPAAFAFCGDIVPWDSVNAQNTLSRAISTDNKGIHLKLITALLSAVLREHGAVAKALIDAGADAKAADEAGQTALHYATETGQTEIVKLLLDSGADVEHEDVDGNTALILASQRGYRDVERLLTRNVFDMRATSL
;
A
#
# COMPACT_ATOMS: atom_id res chain seq x y z
N MET A 1 17.72 13.45 9.06
CA MET A 1 17.11 12.87 10.27
C MET A 1 17.99 13.18 11.47
N ARG A 2 17.41 13.64 12.58
CA ARG A 2 18.14 13.82 13.84
C ARG A 2 17.92 12.61 14.75
N LEU A 3 18.98 12.18 15.42
CA LEU A 3 18.95 11.09 16.40
C LEU A 3 19.59 11.56 17.70
N LEU A 4 19.08 11.05 18.81
CA LEU A 4 19.58 11.26 20.15
C LEU A 4 20.60 10.19 20.51
N ASP A 5 21.80 10.57 20.92
CA ASP A 5 22.78 9.63 21.49
C ASP A 5 22.28 9.17 22.87
N THR A 6 22.15 7.86 23.08
CA THR A 6 21.54 7.27 24.28
C THR A 6 22.42 7.38 25.52
N LEU A 7 23.70 7.70 25.36
CA LEU A 7 24.65 7.87 26.46
C LEU A 7 24.87 9.35 26.79
N THR A 8 25.07 10.20 25.79
CA THR A 8 25.37 11.63 26.02
C THR A 8 24.12 12.51 26.05
N LEU A 9 23.01 12.05 25.49
CA LEU A 9 21.78 12.82 25.25
C LEU A 9 21.97 14.01 24.28
N ASP A 10 23.04 13.98 23.48
CA ASP A 10 23.25 14.97 22.43
C ASP A 10 22.53 14.56 21.14
N LEU A 11 22.08 15.55 20.37
CA LEU A 11 21.48 15.34 19.06
C LEU A 11 22.56 15.30 17.97
N GLY A 12 22.48 14.32 17.08
CA GLY A 12 23.28 14.23 15.86
C GLY A 12 22.40 14.29 14.60
N ASP A 13 22.91 14.94 13.54
CA ASP A 13 22.27 15.04 12.23
C ASP A 13 22.82 14.00 11.24
N PHE A 14 21.91 13.26 10.59
CA PHE A 14 22.24 12.19 9.64
C PHE A 14 21.45 12.36 8.34
N THR A 15 22.13 12.39 7.19
CA THR A 15 21.52 12.51 5.86
C THR A 15 21.48 11.17 5.10
N ASP A 16 22.64 10.55 4.87
CA ASP A 16 22.75 9.39 3.97
C ASP A 16 23.06 8.08 4.70
N ASN A 17 23.90 8.15 5.74
CA ASN A 17 24.32 6.99 6.54
C ASN A 17 23.66 7.02 7.92
N VAL A 18 22.34 6.82 7.95
CA VAL A 18 21.60 6.75 9.22
C VAL A 18 22.00 5.47 9.96
N PRO A 19 22.53 5.54 11.19
CA PRO A 19 22.92 4.37 11.97
C PRO A 19 21.69 3.55 12.38
N LEU A 20 21.89 2.34 12.93
CA LEU A 20 20.78 1.60 13.57
C LEU A 20 20.30 2.37 14.79
N TYR A 21 18.98 2.45 14.96
CA TYR A 21 18.35 3.19 16.05
C TYR A 21 17.10 2.49 16.58
N ALA A 22 16.82 2.76 17.86
CA ALA A 22 15.53 2.50 18.47
C ALA A 22 14.63 3.73 18.30
N ILE A 23 13.31 3.54 18.23
CA ILE A 23 12.35 4.64 18.17
C ILE A 23 11.39 4.58 19.35
N LEU A 24 11.09 5.73 19.96
CA LEU A 24 10.08 5.83 21.01
C LEU A 24 8.75 6.29 20.41
N SER A 25 7.73 5.51 20.70
CA SER A 25 6.32 5.85 20.54
C SER A 25 5.71 6.06 21.92
N HIS A 26 5.00 7.15 22.12
CA HIS A 26 4.43 7.48 23.42
C HIS A 26 3.31 8.50 23.31
N ARG A 27 2.51 8.57 24.39
CA ARG A 27 1.62 9.69 24.65
C ARG A 27 2.07 10.38 25.93
N TRP A 28 2.46 11.65 25.81
CA TRP A 28 2.77 12.47 26.97
C TRP A 28 1.56 12.59 27.91
N SER A 29 1.73 12.13 29.14
CA SER A 29 0.92 12.56 30.30
C SER A 29 1.51 13.86 30.88
N ASN A 30 0.94 14.42 31.94
CA ASN A 30 1.41 15.66 32.60
C ASN A 30 2.83 15.60 33.21
N LYS A 31 3.65 14.58 32.89
CA LYS A 31 5.02 14.39 33.37
C LYS A 31 6.03 15.09 32.45
N GLU A 32 7.15 15.52 33.01
CA GLU A 32 8.20 16.26 32.30
C GLU A 32 8.80 15.46 31.12
N PRO A 33 8.86 16.04 29.91
CA PRO A 33 9.37 15.35 28.73
C PRO A 33 10.81 14.86 28.82
N THR A 34 11.69 15.73 29.32
CA THR A 34 13.13 15.45 29.51
C THR A 34 13.41 14.21 30.35
N LEU A 35 12.58 13.94 31.37
CA LEU A 35 12.73 12.76 32.21
C LEU A 35 12.41 11.46 31.46
N GLN A 36 11.42 11.48 30.56
CA GLN A 36 11.06 10.28 29.79
C GLN A 36 12.06 10.04 28.67
N ASP A 37 12.58 11.08 28.04
CA ASP A 37 13.65 10.96 27.04
C ASP A 37 14.89 10.26 27.64
N SER A 38 15.28 10.65 28.86
CA SER A 38 16.37 9.99 29.60
C SER A 38 16.09 8.53 29.93
N ARG A 39 14.85 8.20 30.33
CA ARG A 39 14.44 6.81 30.59
C ARG A 39 14.44 5.96 29.31
N PHE A 40 13.93 6.52 28.22
CA PHE A 40 14.00 5.88 26.91
C PHE A 40 15.43 5.59 26.50
N CYS A 41 16.34 6.57 26.62
CA CYS A 41 17.75 6.37 26.31
C CYS A 41 18.36 5.25 27.14
N SER A 42 18.02 5.16 28.42
CA SER A 42 18.47 4.06 29.29
C SER A 42 17.96 2.69 28.80
N VAL A 43 16.69 2.61 28.37
CA VAL A 43 16.10 1.38 27.82
C VAL A 43 16.75 1.03 26.48
N ALA A 44 16.90 1.99 25.56
CA ALA A 44 17.53 1.78 24.26
C ALA A 44 19.00 1.32 24.40
N ALA A 45 19.77 1.98 25.28
CA ALA A 45 21.16 1.60 25.57
C ALA A 45 21.25 0.17 26.16
N SER A 46 20.33 -0.21 27.04
CA SER A 46 20.30 -1.58 27.59
C SER A 46 20.01 -2.66 26.55
N HIS A 47 19.38 -2.29 25.42
CA HIS A 47 19.15 -3.13 24.26
C HIS A 47 20.27 -3.01 23.20
N GLY A 48 21.36 -2.28 23.50
CA GLY A 48 22.53 -2.15 22.63
C GLY A 48 22.43 -1.05 21.57
N PHE A 49 21.45 -0.16 21.65
CA PHE A 49 21.31 0.95 20.71
C PHE A 49 22.05 2.19 21.20
N GLN A 50 23.03 2.65 20.40
CA GLN A 50 23.68 3.94 20.63
C GLN A 50 22.77 5.13 20.30
N TYR A 51 21.87 4.96 19.34
CA TYR A 51 21.01 6.04 18.87
C TYR A 51 19.53 5.72 19.10
N GLY A 52 18.79 6.75 19.50
CA GLY A 52 17.36 6.72 19.67
C GLY A 52 16.68 7.85 18.91
N TRP A 53 15.44 7.65 18.47
CA TRP A 53 14.60 8.72 17.93
C TRP A 53 13.40 8.95 18.85
N VAL A 54 13.15 10.22 19.18
CA VAL A 54 11.97 10.67 19.93
C VAL A 54 11.46 11.96 19.29
N ASP A 55 10.17 12.00 18.97
CA ASP A 55 9.52 13.13 18.28
C ASP A 55 9.72 14.51 18.96
N THR A 56 10.01 14.49 20.26
CA THR A 56 10.01 15.67 21.12
C THR A 56 11.34 16.42 21.05
N CYS A 57 12.45 15.71 20.79
CA CYS A 57 13.77 16.30 20.66
C CYS A 57 14.35 16.17 19.24
N CYS A 58 13.96 15.15 18.48
CA CYS A 58 14.50 14.88 17.15
C CYS A 58 13.79 15.67 16.02
N ILE A 59 12.71 16.41 16.34
CA ILE A 59 11.99 17.27 15.38
C ILE A 59 11.98 18.71 15.88
N ASP A 60 12.39 19.66 15.03
CA ASP A 60 12.38 21.07 15.37
C ASP A 60 11.01 21.61 15.02
N LYS A 61 10.15 21.62 16.03
CA LYS A 61 8.78 22.11 15.89
C LYS A 61 8.71 23.62 15.68
N THR A 62 9.84 24.35 15.78
CA THR A 62 9.92 25.79 15.50
C THR A 62 10.17 26.10 14.02
N SER A 63 10.74 25.15 13.27
CA SER A 63 10.96 25.25 11.83
C SER A 63 9.82 24.57 11.07
N SER A 64 8.99 25.36 10.37
CA SER A 64 7.87 24.81 9.59
C SER A 64 8.33 23.90 8.45
N ALA A 65 9.50 24.19 7.87
CA ALA A 65 10.10 23.36 6.83
C ALA A 65 10.54 22.00 7.39
N GLU A 66 11.26 22.01 8.51
CA GLU A 66 11.70 20.77 9.14
C GLU A 66 10.52 19.94 9.66
N LEU A 67 9.53 20.59 10.28
CA LEU A 67 8.31 19.91 10.72
C LEU A 67 7.60 19.22 9.55
N SER A 68 7.54 19.88 8.38
CA SER A 68 6.93 19.31 7.17
C SER A 68 7.72 18.12 6.63
N GLU A 69 9.04 18.24 6.57
CA GLU A 69 9.91 17.14 6.14
C GLU A 69 9.79 15.95 7.10
N ALA A 70 9.76 16.22 8.41
CA ALA A 70 9.64 15.21 9.45
C ALA A 70 8.32 14.46 9.36
N ILE A 71 7.20 15.16 9.24
CA ILE A 71 5.87 14.54 9.16
C ILE A 71 5.74 13.68 7.89
N ASN A 72 6.24 14.16 6.74
CA ASN A 72 6.24 13.37 5.51
C ASN A 72 7.18 12.16 5.56
N SER A 73 8.19 12.19 6.43
CA SER A 73 9.18 11.11 6.59
C SER A 73 8.88 10.15 7.75
N MET A 74 7.94 10.50 8.63
CA MET A 74 7.77 9.83 9.93
C MET A 74 7.44 8.34 9.80
N TYR A 75 6.56 7.99 8.87
CA TYR A 75 6.22 6.58 8.61
C TYR A 75 7.44 5.77 8.19
N ARG A 76 8.30 6.37 7.35
CA ARG A 76 9.56 5.75 6.93
C ARG A 76 10.53 5.60 8.11
N TRP A 77 10.63 6.59 8.98
CA TRP A 77 11.46 6.47 10.19
C TRP A 77 10.96 5.36 11.12
N TYR A 78 9.66 5.20 11.30
CA TYR A 78 9.13 4.05 12.04
C TYR A 78 9.42 2.72 11.34
N LYS A 79 9.31 2.67 10.01
CA LYS A 79 9.59 1.47 9.21
C LYS A 79 11.06 1.05 9.25
N ASP A 80 11.98 2.02 9.17
CA ASP A 80 13.42 1.79 9.12
C ASP A 80 14.04 1.61 10.52
N ALA A 81 13.31 1.95 11.59
CA ALA A 81 13.74 1.70 12.97
C ALA A 81 13.93 0.19 13.23
N THR A 82 14.98 -0.16 13.98
CA THR A 82 15.24 -1.56 14.33
C THR A 82 14.23 -2.09 15.34
N ILE A 83 13.82 -1.24 16.27
CA ILE A 83 12.83 -1.54 17.30
C ILE A 83 12.04 -0.29 17.65
N CYS A 84 10.73 -0.43 17.79
CA CYS A 84 9.85 0.59 18.32
C CYS A 84 9.43 0.24 19.75
N PHE A 85 9.78 1.09 20.70
CA PHE A 85 9.29 1.00 22.07
C PHE A 85 8.02 1.83 22.20
N VAL A 86 6.91 1.20 22.55
CA VAL A 86 5.64 1.87 22.82
C VAL A 86 5.46 2.00 24.32
N TYR A 87 5.61 3.21 24.84
CA TYR A 87 5.43 3.49 26.27
C TYR A 87 3.97 3.83 26.58
N LEU A 88 3.31 2.97 27.36
CA LEU A 88 1.92 3.11 27.79
C LEU A 88 1.88 3.62 29.24
N GLY A 89 2.12 4.92 29.41
CA GLY A 89 2.17 5.55 30.74
C GLY A 89 0.85 5.54 31.54
N ASP A 90 -0.25 5.10 30.94
CA ASP A 90 -1.57 4.91 31.57
C ASP A 90 -1.92 3.43 31.81
N VAL A 91 -1.01 2.51 31.51
CA VAL A 91 -1.19 1.07 31.73
C VAL A 91 -0.32 0.63 32.89
N GLY A 92 -0.97 0.45 34.04
CA GLY A 92 -0.36 -0.10 35.24
C GLY A 92 -0.46 -1.63 35.32
N ARG A 93 0.54 -2.23 35.97
CA ARG A 93 0.61 -3.67 36.21
C ARG A 93 -0.10 -4.07 37.51
N ASP A 94 -0.91 -5.14 37.47
CA ASP A 94 -1.47 -5.74 38.69
C ASP A 94 -0.47 -6.73 39.30
N SER A 95 0.16 -6.33 40.40
CA SER A 95 1.16 -7.12 41.12
C SER A 95 0.59 -8.43 41.69
N SER A 96 -0.72 -8.50 41.95
CA SER A 96 -1.35 -9.72 42.49
C SER A 96 -1.59 -10.80 41.42
N MET A 97 -1.58 -10.40 40.15
CA MET A 97 -1.94 -11.25 39.01
C MET A 97 -0.75 -11.54 38.06
N LEU A 98 0.49 -11.28 38.49
CA LEU A 98 1.72 -11.43 37.68
C LEU A 98 1.84 -12.78 36.98
N ASN A 99 1.45 -13.86 37.65
CA ASN A 99 1.55 -15.23 37.11
C ASN A 99 0.35 -15.61 36.23
N SER A 100 -0.57 -14.70 35.95
CA SER A 100 -1.72 -14.99 35.13
C SER A 100 -1.34 -15.11 33.65
N PRO A 101 -1.82 -16.14 32.93
CA PRO A 101 -1.58 -16.25 31.50
C PRO A 101 -2.37 -15.21 30.68
N PHE A 102 -3.35 -14.54 31.30
CA PHE A 102 -4.24 -13.60 30.60
C PHE A 102 -3.71 -12.17 30.72
N LEU A 103 -3.45 -11.52 29.57
CA LEU A 103 -2.98 -10.12 29.52
C LEU A 103 -3.93 -9.18 30.28
N ALA A 104 -5.25 -9.32 30.09
CA ALA A 104 -6.24 -8.48 30.75
C ALA A 104 -6.24 -8.58 32.29
N LYS A 105 -5.69 -9.65 32.87
CA LYS A 105 -5.49 -9.77 34.32
C LYS A 105 -4.19 -9.13 34.78
N ARG A 106 -3.11 -9.27 34.00
CA ARG A 106 -1.81 -8.62 34.29
C ARG A 106 -1.86 -7.10 34.09
N TYR A 107 -2.61 -6.66 33.08
CA TYR A 107 -2.72 -5.27 32.62
C TYR A 107 -4.19 -4.95 32.27
N PRO A 108 -5.05 -4.71 33.26
CA PRO A 108 -6.48 -4.44 33.03
C PRO A 108 -6.74 -3.17 32.20
N GLY A 109 -5.80 -2.22 32.19
CA GLY A 109 -5.89 -0.98 31.42
C GLY A 109 -5.42 -1.08 29.96
N PHE A 110 -4.82 -2.20 29.53
CA PHE A 110 -4.14 -2.29 28.22
C PHE A 110 -5.05 -1.89 27.06
N SER A 111 -6.20 -2.55 26.90
CA SER A 111 -7.14 -2.30 25.80
C SER A 111 -7.77 -0.91 25.80
N ASN A 112 -7.71 -0.20 26.92
CA ASN A 112 -8.27 1.15 27.09
C ASN A 112 -7.18 2.23 27.09
N SER A 113 -5.94 1.88 26.75
CA SER A 113 -4.87 2.86 26.71
C SER A 113 -5.19 3.96 25.70
N ASN A 114 -4.95 5.18 26.15
CA ASN A 114 -5.00 6.41 25.40
C ASN A 114 -4.10 6.43 24.16
N TRP A 115 -3.16 5.49 24.06
CA TRP A 115 -2.34 5.29 22.88
C TRP A 115 -3.18 4.81 21.67
N PHE A 116 -4.19 3.97 21.87
CA PHE A 116 -5.01 3.43 20.79
C PHE A 116 -5.95 4.47 20.15
N SER A 117 -6.32 5.51 20.89
CA SER A 117 -7.20 6.58 20.41
C SER A 117 -6.47 7.79 19.82
N ARG A 118 -5.13 7.83 19.82
CA ARG A 118 -4.37 8.97 19.28
C ARG A 118 -4.17 8.81 17.77
N GLY A 119 -4.42 9.85 16.98
CA GLY A 119 -4.26 9.81 15.51
C GLY A 119 -2.86 9.41 15.06
N TRP A 120 -1.85 10.11 15.57
CA TRP A 120 -0.45 9.93 15.19
C TRP A 120 0.14 8.55 15.49
N THR A 121 -0.45 7.79 16.42
CA THR A 121 0.08 6.47 16.82
C THR A 121 -0.35 5.34 15.90
N LEU A 122 -1.22 5.59 14.91
CA LEU A 122 -1.70 4.53 14.00
C LEU A 122 -0.58 3.90 13.17
N GLN A 123 0.45 4.69 12.86
CA GLN A 123 1.57 4.26 12.03
C GLN A 123 2.49 3.28 12.79
N GLU A 124 2.53 3.39 14.12
CA GLU A 124 3.48 2.75 15.02
C GLU A 124 3.26 1.23 15.23
N PRO A 125 2.04 0.68 15.20
CA PRO A 125 1.85 -0.77 15.13
C PRO A 125 2.06 -1.34 13.71
N ILE A 126 1.98 -0.51 12.66
CA ILE A 126 1.99 -0.95 11.26
C ILE A 126 3.41 -0.91 10.67
N ALA A 127 4.09 0.22 10.77
CA ALA A 127 5.32 0.50 10.05
C ALA A 127 6.55 -0.29 10.59
N PRO A 128 6.84 -0.31 11.91
CA PRO A 128 8.01 -1.02 12.42
C PRO A 128 7.84 -2.53 12.34
N SER A 129 8.91 -3.23 12.00
CA SER A 129 8.95 -4.70 12.00
C SER A 129 8.88 -5.28 13.42
N MET A 130 9.54 -4.63 14.38
CA MET A 130 9.59 -5.01 15.79
C MET A 130 9.02 -3.91 16.68
N VAL A 131 8.07 -4.27 17.53
CA VAL A 131 7.45 -3.36 18.51
C VAL A 131 7.38 -4.05 19.87
N VAL A 132 7.83 -3.34 20.90
CA VAL A 132 7.79 -3.78 22.29
C VAL A 132 6.95 -2.79 23.09
N PHE A 133 5.92 -3.28 23.78
CA PHE A 133 5.07 -2.45 24.63
C PHE A 133 5.63 -2.40 26.04
N LEU A 134 5.70 -1.20 26.61
CA LEU A 134 6.20 -0.94 27.96
C LEU A 134 5.07 -0.37 28.83
N ASP A 135 5.01 -0.80 30.08
CA ASP A 135 4.07 -0.28 31.07
C ASP A 135 4.53 1.06 31.68
N ASP A 136 3.73 1.63 32.58
CA ASP A 136 4.01 2.89 33.28
C ASP A 136 5.31 2.89 34.12
N THR A 137 5.91 1.72 34.35
CA THR A 137 7.19 1.53 35.03
C THR A 137 8.36 1.24 34.08
N TRP A 138 8.16 1.35 32.76
CA TRP A 138 9.13 1.03 31.70
C TRP A 138 9.50 -0.46 31.65
N GLN A 139 8.64 -1.32 32.16
CA GLN A 139 8.83 -2.77 32.08
C GLN A 139 8.08 -3.33 30.88
N GLU A 140 8.65 -4.35 30.25
CA GLU A 140 8.03 -5.00 29.10
C GLU A 140 6.68 -5.64 29.46
N ILE A 141 5.67 -5.28 28.69
CA ILE A 141 4.35 -5.91 28.68
C ILE A 141 4.43 -7.19 27.85
N ASP A 142 4.76 -7.01 26.57
CA ASP A 142 5.00 -8.05 25.56
C ASP A 142 5.36 -7.39 24.19
N THR A 143 5.56 -8.22 23.17
CA THR A 143 5.83 -7.78 21.79
C THR A 143 4.56 -7.69 20.93
N LYS A 144 4.57 -6.88 19.86
CA LYS A 144 3.48 -6.87 18.84
C LYS A 144 3.18 -8.26 18.29
N TYR A 145 4.20 -9.09 18.10
CA TYR A 145 4.02 -10.44 17.56
C TYR A 145 3.19 -11.34 18.48
N SER A 146 3.45 -11.28 19.80
CA SER A 146 2.67 -12.01 20.79
C SER A 146 1.26 -11.43 20.94
N LEU A 147 1.12 -10.11 20.81
CA LEU A 147 -0.14 -9.39 21.06
C LEU A 147 -1.02 -9.21 19.82
N ARG A 148 -0.64 -9.75 18.65
CA ARG A 148 -1.30 -9.47 17.37
C ARG A 148 -2.83 -9.58 17.41
N SER A 149 -3.37 -10.65 17.98
CA SER A 149 -4.82 -10.88 18.01
C SER A 149 -5.54 -9.94 18.97
N VAL A 150 -4.87 -9.52 20.06
CA VAL A 150 -5.40 -8.49 20.97
C VAL A 150 -5.36 -7.12 20.28
N LEU A 151 -4.27 -6.79 19.62
CA LEU A 151 -4.11 -5.53 18.87
C LEU A 151 -5.10 -5.45 17.71
N SER A 152 -5.34 -6.54 16.98
CA SER A 152 -6.32 -6.62 15.91
C SER A 152 -7.72 -6.38 16.42
N ALA A 153 -8.10 -7.00 17.55
CA ALA A 153 -9.40 -6.77 18.17
C ALA A 153 -9.61 -5.31 18.63
N ILE A 154 -8.55 -4.61 19.05
CA ILE A 154 -8.63 -3.21 19.48
C ILE A 154 -8.65 -2.25 18.28
N THR A 155 -7.82 -2.50 17.27
CA THR A 155 -7.52 -1.53 16.20
C THR A 155 -8.25 -1.78 14.89
N GLY A 156 -8.80 -2.99 14.71
CA GLY A 156 -9.33 -3.44 13.42
C GLY A 156 -8.26 -3.75 12.37
N ILE A 157 -6.96 -3.63 12.70
CA ILE A 157 -5.87 -3.96 11.79
C ILE A 157 -5.74 -5.50 11.74
N PRO A 158 -5.75 -6.14 10.57
CA PRO A 158 -5.60 -7.59 10.44
C PRO A 158 -4.33 -8.15 11.09
N ASP A 159 -4.44 -9.34 11.70
CA ASP A 159 -3.32 -10.10 12.28
C ASP A 159 -2.16 -10.31 11.28
N THR A 160 -2.48 -10.46 9.99
CA THR A 160 -1.48 -10.61 8.91
C THR A 160 -0.64 -9.37 8.73
N ILE A 161 -1.24 -8.17 8.78
CA ILE A 161 -0.56 -6.88 8.64
C ILE A 161 0.24 -6.55 9.90
N LEU A 162 -0.32 -6.81 11.09
CA LEU A 162 0.41 -6.69 12.35
C LEU A 162 1.62 -7.66 12.41
N GLY A 163 1.51 -8.80 11.73
CA GLY A 163 2.58 -9.77 11.54
C GLY A 163 3.64 -9.39 10.49
N GLY A 164 3.50 -8.25 9.80
CA GLY A 164 4.47 -7.72 8.84
C GLY A 164 4.06 -7.81 7.37
N ALA A 165 2.83 -8.24 7.06
CA ALA A 165 2.32 -8.11 5.70
C ALA A 165 2.18 -6.63 5.32
N SER A 166 2.33 -6.35 4.02
CA SER A 166 2.19 -5.00 3.48
C SER A 166 0.80 -4.42 3.76
N PRO A 167 0.66 -3.18 4.28
CA PRO A 167 -0.65 -2.58 4.51
C PRO A 167 -1.44 -2.33 3.22
N TYR A 168 -0.75 -2.28 2.06
CA TYR A 168 -1.37 -2.12 0.75
C TYR A 168 -2.11 -3.37 0.24
N THR A 169 -2.06 -4.50 0.97
CA THR A 169 -2.95 -5.63 0.70
C THR A 169 -4.38 -5.37 1.17
N ALA A 170 -4.58 -4.36 2.02
CA ALA A 170 -5.89 -3.89 2.44
C ALA A 170 -6.34 -2.72 1.55
N SER A 171 -7.65 -2.62 1.34
CA SER A 171 -8.26 -1.53 0.58
C SER A 171 -8.02 -0.17 1.25
N ILE A 172 -8.24 0.92 0.51
CA ILE A 172 -8.27 2.27 1.07
C ILE A 172 -9.32 2.36 2.17
N ALA A 173 -10.52 1.82 1.96
CA ALA A 173 -11.59 1.90 2.94
C ALA A 173 -11.24 1.17 4.25
N GLN A 174 -10.60 0.00 4.16
CA GLN A 174 -10.11 -0.73 5.32
C GLN A 174 -9.03 0.06 6.07
N ARG A 175 -8.06 0.63 5.34
CA ARG A 175 -7.02 1.45 5.96
C ARG A 175 -7.58 2.71 6.64
N MET A 176 -8.60 3.34 6.03
CA MET A 176 -9.31 4.48 6.63
C MET A 176 -10.07 4.06 7.89
N SER A 177 -10.67 2.86 7.92
CA SER A 177 -11.41 2.38 9.10
C SER A 177 -10.50 2.18 10.32
N TRP A 178 -9.23 1.85 10.15
CA TRP A 178 -8.26 1.76 11.27
C TRP A 178 -8.02 3.10 11.98
N ALA A 179 -8.35 4.21 11.31
CA ALA A 179 -8.26 5.56 11.84
C ALA A 179 -9.58 6.11 12.38
N SER A 180 -10.70 5.38 12.23
CA SER A 180 -12.04 5.91 12.47
C SER A 180 -12.31 6.36 13.90
N ASN A 181 -11.68 5.70 14.88
CA ASN A 181 -11.82 5.98 16.32
C ASN A 181 -10.64 6.77 16.89
N ARG A 182 -9.84 7.39 16.03
CA ARG A 182 -8.64 8.12 16.45
C ARG A 182 -8.86 9.62 16.41
N GLU A 183 -8.29 10.30 17.39
CA GLU A 183 -8.43 11.72 17.63
C GLU A 183 -7.09 12.43 17.54
N THR A 184 -7.12 13.65 16.99
CA THR A 184 -5.98 14.55 16.92
C THR A 184 -6.30 15.88 17.57
N THR A 185 -5.28 16.57 18.07
CA THR A 185 -5.46 17.88 18.72
C THR A 185 -5.88 18.95 17.72
N ARG A 186 -5.29 18.92 16.51
CA ARG A 186 -5.69 19.78 15.40
C ARG A 186 -6.52 18.96 14.42
N VAL A 187 -7.55 19.56 13.85
CA VAL A 187 -8.44 18.88 12.90
C VAL A 187 -7.65 18.40 11.67
N GLU A 188 -6.73 19.21 11.16
CA GLU A 188 -5.92 18.89 9.97
C GLU A 188 -4.99 17.69 10.18
N ASP A 189 -4.53 17.45 11.42
CA ASP A 189 -3.65 16.31 11.74
C ASP A 189 -4.36 14.97 11.52
N THR A 190 -5.70 14.95 11.45
CA THR A 190 -6.48 13.77 11.03
C THR A 190 -6.06 13.29 9.65
N ALA A 191 -5.68 14.22 8.76
CA ALA A 191 -5.15 13.91 7.44
C ALA A 191 -3.64 13.66 7.48
N TYR A 192 -2.88 14.55 8.12
CA TYR A 192 -1.40 14.48 8.12
C TYR A 192 -0.86 13.21 8.80
N SER A 193 -1.53 12.73 9.84
CA SER A 193 -1.19 11.47 10.51
C SER A 193 -1.41 10.22 9.65
N LEU A 194 -2.11 10.33 8.52
CA LEU A 194 -2.41 9.23 7.62
C LEU A 194 -1.56 9.24 6.35
N MET A 195 -0.87 10.33 6.04
CA MET A 195 -0.08 10.48 4.81
C MET A 195 0.84 9.29 4.55
N GLY A 196 1.62 8.88 5.55
CA GLY A 196 2.53 7.74 5.40
C GLY A 196 1.85 6.39 5.21
N LEU A 197 0.66 6.17 5.81
CA LEU A 197 -0.11 4.93 5.63
C LEU A 197 -0.65 4.80 4.19
N PHE A 198 -0.85 5.93 3.52
CA PHE A 198 -1.38 6.00 2.15
C PHE A 198 -0.31 6.36 1.10
N ASP A 199 0.97 6.44 1.47
CA ASP A 199 2.06 6.89 0.59
C ASP A 199 1.82 8.25 -0.07
N VAL A 200 1.18 9.17 0.66
CA VAL A 200 0.90 10.51 0.18
C VAL A 200 1.95 11.48 0.68
N ASN A 201 2.43 12.34 -0.22
CA ASN A 201 3.21 13.52 0.12
C ASN A 201 2.40 14.77 -0.25
N MET A 202 2.08 15.60 0.74
CA MET A 202 1.38 16.86 0.50
C MET A 202 1.82 17.97 1.48
N PRO A 203 1.77 19.25 1.07
CA PRO A 203 2.11 20.36 1.96
C PRO A 203 1.13 20.47 3.14
N MET A 204 1.68 20.72 4.33
CA MET A 204 0.88 20.97 5.53
C MET A 204 0.44 22.43 5.57
N LEU A 205 -0.87 22.67 5.50
CA LEU A 205 -1.49 23.98 5.63
C LEU A 205 -2.30 24.04 6.92
N TYR A 206 -1.66 24.40 8.03
CA TYR A 206 -2.38 24.57 9.30
C TYR A 206 -3.37 25.74 9.22
N GLY A 207 -4.63 25.50 9.61
CA GLY A 207 -5.76 26.42 9.47
C GLY A 207 -6.76 26.02 8.38
N GLU A 208 -6.51 24.95 7.62
CA GLU A 208 -7.43 24.47 6.59
C GLU A 208 -8.57 23.57 7.11
N GLY A 209 -8.50 23.15 8.38
CA GLY A 209 -9.50 22.29 9.02
C GLY A 209 -9.75 20.99 8.26
N GLU A 210 -11.04 20.65 8.07
CA GLU A 210 -11.47 19.41 7.39
C GLU A 210 -11.02 19.33 5.92
N LYS A 211 -10.63 20.45 5.30
CA LYS A 211 -10.12 20.47 3.92
C LYS A 211 -8.83 19.65 3.77
N ALA A 212 -8.05 19.49 4.84
CA ALA A 212 -6.85 18.66 4.83
C ALA A 212 -7.19 17.20 4.47
N PHE A 213 -8.30 16.67 5.02
CA PHE A 213 -8.71 15.29 4.77
C PHE A 213 -9.33 15.09 3.37
N LEU A 214 -9.99 16.12 2.84
CA LEU A 214 -10.41 16.14 1.43
C LEU A 214 -9.20 16.11 0.49
N ARG A 215 -8.17 16.90 0.78
CA ARG A 215 -6.92 16.92 0.00
C ARG A 215 -6.19 15.58 0.08
N LEU A 216 -6.12 14.96 1.25
CA LEU A 216 -5.55 13.62 1.38
C LEU A 216 -6.23 12.63 0.44
N GLN A 217 -7.57 12.57 0.44
CA GLN A 217 -8.32 11.71 -0.48
C GLN A 217 -8.05 12.06 -1.95
N GLN A 218 -7.94 13.36 -2.29
CA GLN A 218 -7.57 13.78 -3.65
C GLN A 218 -6.18 13.29 -4.07
N GLU A 219 -5.18 13.38 -3.19
CA GLU A 219 -3.83 12.85 -3.47
C GLU A 219 -3.82 11.32 -3.59
N ILE A 220 -4.61 10.61 -2.77
CA ILE A 220 -4.79 9.15 -2.91
C ILE A 220 -5.39 8.83 -4.27
N ILE A 221 -6.48 9.52 -4.65
CA ILE A 221 -7.15 9.34 -5.95
C ILE A 221 -6.21 9.65 -7.10
N LYS A 222 -5.21 10.53 -6.94
CA LYS A 222 -4.23 10.81 -8.01
C LYS A 222 -3.42 9.58 -8.43
N THR A 223 -3.24 8.62 -7.52
CA THR A 223 -2.29 7.51 -7.67
C THR A 223 -2.90 6.13 -7.47
N SER A 224 -4.19 6.04 -7.12
CA SER A 224 -4.89 4.80 -6.82
C SER A 224 -6.19 4.66 -7.63
N ASP A 225 -6.48 3.44 -8.07
CA ASP A 225 -7.72 3.01 -8.73
C ASP A 225 -8.70 2.28 -7.78
N ASP A 226 -8.30 2.07 -6.53
CA ASP A 226 -9.13 1.48 -5.50
C ASP A 226 -10.35 2.37 -5.16
N HIS A 227 -11.50 1.99 -5.74
CA HIS A 227 -12.78 2.67 -5.61
C HIS A 227 -13.41 2.54 -4.21
N SER A 228 -12.85 1.71 -3.32
CA SER A 228 -13.32 1.61 -1.94
C SER A 228 -13.22 2.96 -1.19
N ILE A 229 -12.42 3.90 -1.67
CA ILE A 229 -12.36 5.27 -1.15
C ILE A 229 -13.73 5.99 -1.14
N PHE A 230 -14.69 5.55 -1.97
CA PHE A 230 -16.05 6.10 -2.02
C PHE A 230 -17.09 5.31 -1.19
N ALA A 231 -16.68 4.27 -0.46
CA ALA A 231 -17.58 3.39 0.29
C ALA A 231 -17.92 3.89 1.71
N TRP A 232 -17.66 5.17 2.00
CA TRP A 232 -17.90 5.77 3.31
C TRP A 232 -19.37 6.13 3.52
N GLU A 233 -19.78 6.21 4.79
CA GLU A 233 -21.14 6.61 5.18
C GLU A 233 -21.11 7.91 6.02
N PRO A 234 -22.04 8.84 5.79
CA PRO A 234 -22.12 10.05 6.60
C PRO A 234 -22.46 9.70 8.06
N PRO A 235 -21.86 10.38 9.05
CA PRO A 235 -22.21 10.19 10.45
C PRO A 235 -23.70 10.46 10.69
N ALA A 236 -24.35 9.64 11.52
CA ALA A 236 -25.79 9.73 11.80
C ALA A 236 -26.26 11.10 12.34
N SER A 237 -25.35 11.94 12.84
CA SER A 237 -25.63 13.28 13.37
C SER A 237 -25.78 14.39 12.32
N ASN A 238 -25.39 14.16 11.05
CA ASN A 238 -25.47 15.18 9.99
C ASN A 238 -26.86 15.25 9.33
N SER A 239 -27.91 14.81 10.04
CA SER A 239 -29.25 14.56 9.50
C SER A 239 -30.18 15.78 9.43
N GLU A 240 -29.74 16.99 9.79
CA GLU A 240 -30.61 18.17 9.69
C GLU A 240 -30.47 18.93 8.35
N ASP A 241 -29.31 18.86 7.68
CA ASP A 241 -29.07 19.44 6.35
C ASP A 241 -28.29 18.47 5.44
N GLY A 242 -28.85 17.28 5.21
CA GLY A 242 -28.23 16.04 4.68
C GLY A 242 -27.55 16.05 3.30
N ASN A 243 -26.89 17.13 2.89
CA ASN A 243 -26.04 17.20 1.71
C ASN A 243 -24.59 16.93 2.10
N THR A 244 -24.08 15.76 1.73
CA THR A 244 -22.65 15.47 1.81
C THR A 244 -22.00 15.55 0.44
N GLY A 245 -20.70 15.86 0.40
CA GLY A 245 -19.92 15.89 -0.83
C GLY A 245 -19.57 14.48 -1.33
N LEU A 246 -18.79 14.39 -2.41
CA LEU A 246 -18.30 13.10 -2.93
C LEU A 246 -17.30 12.40 -1.98
N LEU A 247 -16.55 13.18 -1.21
CA LEU A 247 -15.46 12.71 -0.35
C LEU A 247 -15.85 12.86 1.12
N ALA A 248 -15.36 11.94 1.95
CA ALA A 248 -15.57 11.95 3.39
C ALA A 248 -14.89 13.17 4.03
N THR A 249 -15.44 13.68 5.14
CA THR A 249 -14.81 14.78 5.89
C THR A 249 -13.86 14.30 6.99
N SER A 250 -13.94 13.01 7.36
CA SER A 250 -13.03 12.39 8.32
C SER A 250 -12.98 10.86 8.17
N PRO A 251 -11.95 10.18 8.72
CA PRO A 251 -11.89 8.72 8.77
C PRO A 251 -13.05 8.08 9.53
N ALA A 252 -13.75 8.80 10.41
CA ALA A 252 -14.90 8.29 11.15
C ALA A 252 -16.03 7.83 10.20
N ALA A 253 -16.12 8.42 9.00
CA ALA A 253 -17.06 8.01 7.96
C ALA A 253 -16.78 6.59 7.41
N PHE A 254 -15.58 6.04 7.65
CA PHE A 254 -15.19 4.69 7.24
C PHE A 254 -15.29 3.65 8.37
N ALA A 255 -15.91 3.97 9.52
CA ALA A 255 -15.93 3.10 10.70
C ALA A 255 -16.44 1.67 10.42
N PHE A 256 -17.36 1.51 9.47
CA PHE A 256 -17.95 0.21 9.09
C PHE A 256 -17.36 -0.38 7.81
N CYS A 257 -16.27 0.18 7.30
CA CYS A 257 -15.66 -0.24 6.03
C CYS A 257 -14.57 -1.31 6.18
N GLY A 258 -14.44 -1.94 7.34
CA GLY A 258 -13.40 -2.94 7.63
C GLY A 258 -13.43 -4.19 6.75
N ASP A 259 -14.58 -4.50 6.15
CA ASP A 259 -14.77 -5.64 5.24
C ASP A 259 -14.92 -5.22 3.77
N ILE A 260 -14.76 -3.93 3.46
CA ILE A 260 -14.87 -3.42 2.09
C ILE A 260 -13.55 -3.66 1.35
N VAL A 261 -13.57 -4.55 0.37
CA VAL A 261 -12.44 -4.83 -0.52
C VAL A 261 -12.67 -4.19 -1.89
N PRO A 262 -11.61 -3.87 -2.64
CA PRO A 262 -11.76 -3.42 -4.00
C PRO A 262 -12.39 -4.55 -4.82
N TRP A 263 -13.32 -4.21 -5.69
CA TRP A 263 -13.82 -5.13 -6.70
C TRP A 263 -12.66 -5.62 -7.58
N ASP A 264 -12.34 -6.91 -7.46
CA ASP A 264 -11.27 -7.54 -8.22
C ASP A 264 -11.82 -8.21 -9.48
N SER A 265 -11.44 -7.71 -10.66
CA SER A 265 -11.93 -8.23 -11.95
C SER A 265 -11.50 -9.67 -12.23
N VAL A 266 -10.56 -10.20 -11.44
CA VAL A 266 -10.08 -11.59 -11.54
C VAL A 266 -11.20 -12.61 -11.28
N ASN A 267 -12.21 -12.27 -10.46
CA ASN A 267 -13.38 -13.12 -10.23
C ASN A 267 -14.54 -12.88 -11.22
N ALA A 268 -14.44 -11.85 -12.06
CA ALA A 268 -15.40 -11.63 -13.11
C ALA A 268 -15.01 -12.55 -14.29
N GLN A 269 -15.81 -13.60 -14.51
CA GLN A 269 -15.60 -14.66 -15.53
C GLN A 269 -15.55 -14.15 -16.99
N ASN A 270 -15.45 -12.85 -17.23
CA ASN A 270 -15.50 -12.22 -18.53
C ASN A 270 -14.16 -11.54 -18.88
N THR A 271 -13.52 -11.99 -19.96
CA THR A 271 -12.23 -11.51 -20.49
C THR A 271 -12.12 -9.98 -20.65
N LEU A 272 -13.25 -9.28 -20.81
CA LEU A 272 -13.33 -7.82 -20.92
C LEU A 272 -12.99 -7.07 -19.62
N SER A 273 -13.32 -7.63 -18.46
CA SER A 273 -13.01 -7.01 -17.16
C SER A 273 -11.54 -7.12 -16.78
N ARG A 274 -10.81 -8.10 -17.35
CA ARG A 274 -9.33 -8.20 -17.29
C ARG A 274 -8.62 -7.29 -18.31
N ALA A 275 -9.34 -6.85 -19.35
CA ALA A 275 -8.80 -6.01 -20.42
C ALA A 275 -8.96 -4.52 -20.15
N ILE A 276 -9.89 -4.15 -19.28
CA ILE A 276 -10.21 -2.78 -18.94
C ILE A 276 -9.79 -2.54 -17.48
N SER A 277 -8.81 -1.68 -17.26
CA SER A 277 -8.61 -1.07 -15.94
C SER A 277 -9.17 0.35 -15.97
N THR A 278 -9.63 0.82 -14.82
CA THR A 278 -10.16 2.17 -14.68
C THR A 278 -9.38 2.85 -13.60
N ASP A 279 -8.69 3.94 -13.92
CA ASP A 279 -8.11 4.81 -12.91
C ASP A 279 -8.74 6.22 -13.01
N ASN A 280 -8.23 7.11 -12.18
CA ASN A 280 -8.59 8.52 -12.18
C ASN A 280 -8.24 9.30 -13.47
N LYS A 281 -7.42 8.73 -14.37
CA LYS A 281 -7.08 9.27 -15.70
C LYS A 281 -7.98 8.71 -16.79
N GLY A 282 -8.81 7.71 -16.49
CA GLY A 282 -9.86 7.22 -17.37
C GLY A 282 -9.88 5.69 -17.48
N ILE A 283 -10.46 5.23 -18.59
CA ILE A 283 -10.59 3.80 -18.91
C ILE A 283 -9.36 3.41 -19.72
N HIS A 284 -8.52 2.54 -19.17
CA HIS A 284 -7.35 1.97 -19.83
C HIS A 284 -7.70 0.61 -20.40
N LEU A 285 -7.42 0.43 -21.69
CA LEU A 285 -7.57 -0.84 -22.36
C LEU A 285 -6.19 -1.48 -22.52
N LYS A 286 -5.99 -2.67 -21.93
CA LYS A 286 -4.80 -3.48 -22.16
C LYS A 286 -4.82 -3.94 -23.62
N LEU A 287 -4.04 -3.26 -24.47
CA LEU A 287 -4.09 -3.40 -25.93
C LEU A 287 -3.83 -4.84 -26.41
N ILE A 288 -2.98 -5.61 -25.71
CA ILE A 288 -2.75 -7.02 -26.06
C ILE A 288 -4.04 -7.86 -25.91
N THR A 289 -4.76 -7.74 -24.79
CA THR A 289 -6.00 -8.49 -24.57
C THR A 289 -7.08 -8.10 -25.59
N ALA A 290 -7.14 -6.81 -25.94
CA ALA A 290 -8.02 -6.31 -26.98
C ALA A 290 -7.65 -6.86 -28.36
N LEU A 291 -6.36 -6.94 -28.68
CA LEU A 291 -5.86 -7.48 -29.95
C LEU A 291 -6.21 -8.96 -30.07
N LEU A 292 -5.94 -9.76 -29.03
CA LEU A 292 -6.29 -11.19 -28.99
C LEU A 292 -7.80 -11.41 -29.20
N SER A 293 -8.65 -10.62 -28.54
CA SER A 293 -10.12 -10.69 -28.72
C SER A 293 -10.56 -10.31 -30.13
N ALA A 294 -9.94 -9.29 -30.74
CA ALA A 294 -10.24 -8.90 -32.11
C ALA A 294 -9.86 -9.99 -33.11
N VAL A 295 -8.71 -10.66 -32.92
CA VAL A 295 -8.28 -11.80 -33.72
C VAL A 295 -9.21 -12.99 -33.53
N LEU A 296 -9.52 -13.38 -32.30
CA LEU A 296 -10.45 -14.49 -32.01
C LEU A 296 -11.84 -14.32 -32.64
N ARG A 297 -12.27 -13.07 -32.87
CA ARG A 297 -13.55 -12.71 -33.48
C ARG A 297 -13.45 -12.39 -34.98
N GLU A 298 -12.28 -12.59 -35.59
CA GLU A 298 -12.02 -12.30 -37.02
C GLU A 298 -12.28 -10.82 -37.40
N HIS A 299 -12.09 -9.90 -36.46
CA HIS A 299 -12.34 -8.47 -36.65
C HIS A 299 -11.08 -7.74 -37.14
N GLY A 300 -10.66 -8.02 -38.37
CA GLY A 300 -9.41 -7.51 -38.93
C GLY A 300 -9.23 -5.99 -38.92
N ALA A 301 -10.30 -5.23 -39.13
CA ALA A 301 -10.26 -3.77 -39.04
C ALA A 301 -9.95 -3.26 -37.61
N VAL A 302 -10.50 -3.95 -36.60
CA VAL A 302 -10.24 -3.64 -35.18
C VAL A 302 -8.83 -4.05 -34.81
N ALA A 303 -8.39 -5.25 -35.23
CA ALA A 303 -7.02 -5.71 -35.01
C ALA A 303 -5.98 -4.72 -35.59
N LYS A 304 -6.22 -4.21 -36.81
CA LYS A 304 -5.38 -3.18 -37.42
C LYS A 304 -5.36 -1.88 -36.61
N ALA A 305 -6.52 -1.37 -36.22
CA ALA A 305 -6.59 -0.15 -35.42
C ALA A 305 -5.87 -0.28 -34.07
N LEU A 306 -5.91 -1.46 -33.44
CA LEU A 306 -5.20 -1.73 -32.18
C LEU A 306 -3.68 -1.77 -32.36
N ILE A 307 -3.20 -2.40 -33.44
CA ILE A 307 -1.77 -2.41 -33.80
C ILE A 307 -1.29 -0.99 -34.12
N ASP A 308 -2.04 -0.23 -34.92
CA ASP A 308 -1.74 1.17 -35.25
C ASP A 308 -1.71 2.06 -33.98
N ALA A 309 -2.47 1.70 -32.95
CA ALA A 309 -2.47 2.34 -31.63
C ALA A 309 -1.35 1.87 -30.68
N GLY A 310 -0.46 0.97 -31.14
CA GLY A 310 0.69 0.49 -30.38
C GLY A 310 0.48 -0.82 -29.62
N ALA A 311 -0.51 -1.65 -30.00
CA ALA A 311 -0.60 -3.01 -29.48
C ALA A 311 0.64 -3.82 -29.87
N ASP A 312 1.30 -4.45 -28.91
CA ASP A 312 2.46 -5.28 -29.16
C ASP A 312 2.05 -6.62 -29.80
N ALA A 313 2.39 -6.79 -31.08
CA ALA A 313 2.10 -7.99 -31.85
C ALA A 313 2.90 -9.23 -31.38
N LYS A 314 3.95 -9.03 -30.57
CA LYS A 314 4.79 -10.11 -30.01
C LYS A 314 4.33 -10.58 -28.64
N ALA A 315 3.48 -9.82 -27.97
CA ALA A 315 3.05 -10.17 -26.63
C ALA A 315 2.23 -11.47 -26.65
N ALA A 316 2.46 -12.31 -25.65
CA ALA A 316 1.80 -13.58 -25.44
C ALA A 316 0.89 -13.53 -24.21
N ASP A 317 -0.14 -14.39 -24.21
CA ASP A 317 -0.97 -14.60 -23.03
C ASP A 317 -0.36 -15.62 -22.04
N GLU A 318 -1.13 -16.03 -21.04
CA GLU A 318 -0.70 -16.98 -20.00
C GLU A 318 -0.42 -18.39 -20.55
N ALA A 319 -0.94 -18.72 -21.74
CA ALA A 319 -0.65 -19.98 -22.43
C ALA A 319 0.53 -19.86 -23.40
N GLY A 320 1.27 -18.74 -23.37
CA GLY A 320 2.34 -18.48 -24.35
C GLY A 320 1.82 -18.22 -25.76
N GLN A 321 0.51 -18.06 -25.95
CA GLN A 321 -0.07 -17.87 -27.27
C GLN A 321 -0.08 -16.38 -27.65
N THR A 322 0.49 -16.07 -28.81
CA THR A 322 0.47 -14.73 -29.40
C THR A 322 -0.74 -14.55 -30.31
N ALA A 323 -1.04 -13.31 -30.71
CA ALA A 323 -2.06 -13.03 -31.72
C ALA A 323 -1.84 -13.82 -33.03
N LEU A 324 -0.57 -14.11 -33.37
CA LEU A 324 -0.21 -14.90 -34.55
C LEU A 324 -0.61 -16.37 -34.41
N HIS A 325 -0.50 -16.96 -33.22
CA HIS A 325 -0.95 -18.32 -32.95
C HIS A 325 -2.46 -18.44 -33.21
N TYR A 326 -3.26 -17.56 -32.60
CA TYR A 326 -4.72 -17.56 -32.75
C TYR A 326 -5.18 -17.30 -34.20
N ALA A 327 -4.59 -16.32 -34.87
CA ALA A 327 -4.90 -16.03 -36.28
C ALA A 327 -4.58 -17.22 -37.18
N THR A 328 -3.49 -17.93 -36.87
CA THR A 328 -3.04 -19.10 -37.64
C THR A 328 -3.91 -20.32 -37.37
N GLU A 329 -4.26 -20.59 -36.11
CA GLU A 329 -5.11 -21.72 -35.74
C GLU A 329 -6.50 -21.66 -36.38
N THR A 330 -6.95 -20.47 -36.73
CA THR A 330 -8.25 -20.21 -37.39
C THR A 330 -8.14 -19.92 -38.88
N GLY A 331 -6.92 -19.87 -39.45
CA GLY A 331 -6.71 -19.68 -40.89
C GLY A 331 -6.92 -18.24 -41.40
N GLN A 332 -6.86 -17.23 -40.54
CA GLN A 332 -7.13 -15.82 -40.84
C GLN A 332 -5.98 -15.16 -41.62
N THR A 333 -5.87 -15.48 -42.91
CA THR A 333 -4.74 -15.11 -43.78
C THR A 333 -4.42 -13.61 -43.78
N GLU A 334 -5.43 -12.74 -43.83
CA GLU A 334 -5.28 -11.28 -43.82
C GLU A 334 -4.72 -10.76 -42.49
N ILE A 335 -5.19 -11.31 -41.37
CA ILE A 335 -4.74 -10.93 -40.02
C ILE A 335 -3.34 -11.48 -39.75
N VAL A 336 -3.04 -12.71 -40.20
CA VAL A 336 -1.67 -13.25 -40.19
C VAL A 336 -0.73 -12.29 -40.90
N LYS A 337 -1.07 -11.87 -42.12
CA LYS A 337 -0.24 -10.92 -42.88
C LYS A 337 -0.04 -9.61 -42.12
N LEU A 338 -1.11 -9.03 -41.57
CA LEU A 338 -1.04 -7.80 -40.77
C LEU A 338 -0.10 -7.94 -39.57
N LEU A 339 -0.19 -9.05 -38.83
CA LEU A 339 0.66 -9.32 -37.66
C LEU A 339 2.13 -9.47 -38.06
N LEU A 340 2.41 -10.17 -39.17
CA LEU A 340 3.76 -10.31 -39.72
C LEU A 340 4.35 -8.97 -40.16
N ASP A 341 3.57 -8.16 -40.87
CA ASP A 341 3.97 -6.81 -41.29
C ASP A 341 4.25 -5.89 -40.07
N SER A 342 3.69 -6.23 -38.91
CA SER A 342 3.87 -5.53 -37.63
C SER A 342 4.95 -6.15 -36.73
N GLY A 343 5.72 -7.10 -37.26
CA GLY A 343 6.87 -7.69 -36.58
C GLY A 343 6.52 -8.77 -35.56
N ALA A 344 5.38 -9.45 -35.68
CA ALA A 344 5.09 -10.64 -34.90
C ALA A 344 6.21 -11.70 -35.06
N ASP A 345 6.55 -12.37 -33.96
CA ASP A 345 7.60 -13.39 -33.95
C ASP A 345 7.02 -14.74 -34.43
N VAL A 346 7.46 -15.18 -35.60
CA VAL A 346 7.03 -16.44 -36.24
C VAL A 346 7.64 -17.68 -35.59
N GLU A 347 8.75 -17.52 -34.87
CA GLU A 347 9.47 -18.60 -34.19
C GLU A 347 9.09 -18.69 -32.70
N HIS A 348 8.19 -17.81 -32.21
CA HIS A 348 7.68 -17.92 -30.85
C HIS A 348 6.94 -19.24 -30.66
N GLU A 349 7.27 -19.95 -29.59
CA GLU A 349 6.64 -21.21 -29.20
C GLU A 349 5.62 -20.96 -28.08
N ASP A 350 4.43 -21.55 -28.21
CA ASP A 350 3.48 -21.63 -27.10
C ASP A 350 3.94 -22.63 -26.03
N VAL A 351 3.16 -22.79 -24.95
CA VAL A 351 3.50 -23.70 -23.84
C VAL A 351 3.59 -25.18 -24.25
N ASP A 352 2.97 -25.55 -25.38
CA ASP A 352 3.03 -26.91 -25.94
C ASP A 352 4.19 -27.07 -26.95
N GLY A 353 5.00 -26.02 -27.14
CA GLY A 353 6.12 -25.99 -28.08
C GLY A 353 5.69 -25.82 -29.54
N ASN A 354 4.45 -25.39 -29.80
CA ASN A 354 4.00 -25.14 -31.17
C ASN A 354 4.36 -23.72 -31.58
N THR A 355 4.94 -23.58 -32.77
CA THR A 355 5.02 -22.29 -33.47
C THR A 355 3.79 -22.08 -34.35
N ALA A 356 3.58 -20.85 -34.81
CA ALA A 356 2.54 -20.55 -35.80
C ALA A 356 2.64 -21.46 -37.04
N LEU A 357 3.86 -21.78 -37.51
CA LEU A 357 4.04 -22.66 -38.68
C LEU A 357 3.57 -24.10 -38.39
N ILE A 358 3.87 -24.63 -37.21
CA ILE A 358 3.40 -25.95 -36.78
C ILE A 358 1.87 -26.00 -36.76
N LEU A 359 1.23 -24.98 -36.18
CA LEU A 359 -0.23 -24.88 -36.15
C LEU A 359 -0.84 -24.81 -37.56
N ALA A 360 -0.26 -24.02 -38.46
CA ALA A 360 -0.73 -23.91 -39.86
C ALA A 360 -0.68 -25.26 -40.58
N SER A 361 0.43 -25.99 -40.44
CA SER A 361 0.60 -27.30 -41.08
C SER A 361 -0.33 -28.36 -40.48
N GLN A 362 -0.52 -28.38 -39.16
CA GLN A 362 -1.46 -29.29 -38.49
C GLN A 362 -2.92 -29.07 -38.93
N ARG A 363 -3.31 -27.80 -39.12
CA ARG A 363 -4.66 -27.43 -39.59
C ARG A 363 -4.83 -27.48 -41.11
N GLY A 364 -3.73 -27.58 -41.87
CA GLY A 364 -3.73 -27.66 -43.33
C GLY A 364 -3.94 -26.32 -44.05
N TYR A 365 -3.70 -25.20 -43.38
CA TYR A 365 -3.87 -23.85 -43.96
C TYR A 365 -2.68 -23.43 -44.82
N ARG A 366 -2.64 -23.98 -46.05
CA ARG A 366 -1.51 -23.82 -46.99
C ARG A 366 -1.14 -22.37 -47.32
N ASP A 367 -2.10 -21.46 -47.37
CA ASP A 367 -1.81 -20.05 -47.70
C ASP A 367 -1.15 -19.33 -46.51
N VAL A 368 -1.59 -19.62 -45.28
CA VAL A 368 -0.93 -19.16 -44.04
C VAL A 368 0.48 -19.76 -43.93
N GLU A 369 0.62 -21.06 -44.18
CA GLU A 369 1.92 -21.76 -44.18
C GLU A 369 2.92 -21.10 -45.14
N ARG A 370 2.48 -20.74 -46.36
CA ARG A 370 3.30 -20.00 -47.33
C ARG A 370 3.72 -18.62 -46.83
N LEU A 371 2.82 -17.87 -46.20
CA LEU A 371 3.13 -16.54 -45.65
C LEU A 371 4.18 -16.63 -44.53
N LEU A 372 3.98 -17.54 -43.59
CA LEU A 372 4.90 -17.77 -42.47
C LEU A 372 6.28 -18.22 -42.99
N THR A 373 6.31 -19.23 -43.86
CA THR A 373 7.55 -19.74 -44.47
C THR A 373 8.33 -18.64 -45.17
N ARG A 374 7.65 -17.80 -45.95
CA ARG A 374 8.29 -16.67 -46.64
C ARG A 374 8.90 -15.68 -45.65
N ASN A 375 8.18 -15.34 -44.59
CA ASN A 375 8.68 -14.41 -43.57
C ASN A 375 9.93 -14.94 -42.86
N VAL A 376 9.98 -16.24 -42.54
CA VAL A 376 11.17 -16.91 -41.98
C VAL A 376 12.39 -16.78 -42.89
N PHE A 377 12.22 -16.99 -44.21
CA PHE A 377 13.31 -16.83 -45.17
C PHE A 377 13.76 -15.37 -45.32
N ASP A 378 12.83 -14.42 -45.35
CA ASP A 378 13.13 -12.99 -45.45
C ASP A 378 13.89 -12.47 -44.21
N MET A 379 13.56 -12.96 -43.00
CA MET A 379 14.30 -12.64 -41.76
C MET A 379 15.72 -13.22 -41.74
N ARG A 380 15.91 -14.44 -42.26
CA ARG A 380 17.23 -15.07 -42.36
C ARG A 380 18.13 -14.44 -43.42
N ALA A 381 17.55 -13.84 -44.46
CA ALA A 381 18.31 -13.14 -45.50
C ALA A 381 18.82 -11.77 -45.06
N THR A 382 18.17 -11.13 -44.08
CA THR A 382 18.55 -9.80 -43.55
C THR A 382 19.54 -9.85 -42.38
N SER A 383 19.89 -11.05 -41.90
CA SER A 383 20.84 -11.30 -40.79
C SER A 383 22.22 -11.80 -41.23
N LEU A 384 22.48 -11.82 -42.55
CA LEU A 384 23.77 -12.07 -43.22
C LEU A 384 24.30 -10.77 -43.83
#